data_AF-A0A162K4N6-F1
#
_entry.id   AF-A0A162K4N6-F1
#
_cell.length_a   1.000
_cell.length_b   1.000
_cell.length_c   1.000
_cell.angle_alpha   90.00
_cell.angle_beta   90.00
_cell.angle_gamma   90.00
#
_symmetry.space_group_name_H-M   'P 1'
#
loop_
_entity.id
_entity.type
_entity.pdbx_description
1 polymer ?
#
loop_
_entity_poly.entity_id
_entity_poly.type
_entity_poly.pdbx_seq_one_letter_code
_entity_poly.pdbx_strand_id
1 'polypeptide(L)'
;MKCSSIAQIAIAAIPVASGFAIRGDGVQCHTGPGADYASLRAYATEQDISLSCQAQLEDETWYKTSDNCFVSAAHVPHAPSSLAACDPSSEDDDYTSFLLELRAEDEAAAAAAIPGPVTNDYPYSGSCSGVDPWAFYKCECTSFVAFRVNKRLGVKFTNQYKGAHWGDAKIWDEAARQTKVRIDSKPVPGCVAQTNAGAGHVAWVTKVSGDKVTVEEYNYVHKKAYGTRTVAKSTFSYIHIKV
;
A
#
# COMPACT_ATOMS: atom_id res chain seq x y z
N MET A 1 -12.61 -23.29 77.85
CA MET A 1 -12.88 -22.16 76.93
C MET A 1 -11.96 -22.30 75.72
N LYS A 2 -12.48 -22.79 74.59
CA LYS A 2 -11.79 -22.79 73.29
C LYS A 2 -12.73 -22.11 72.32
N CYS A 3 -12.41 -20.87 71.94
CA CYS A 3 -13.15 -20.13 70.92
C CYS A 3 -12.59 -20.51 69.55
N SER A 4 -13.40 -21.17 68.72
CA SER A 4 -13.10 -21.37 67.30
C SER A 4 -13.46 -20.11 66.53
N SER A 5 -12.48 -19.46 65.91
CA SER A 5 -12.71 -18.40 64.93
C SER A 5 -13.18 -19.01 63.62
N ILE A 6 -14.37 -18.60 63.16
CA ILE A 6 -14.88 -18.91 61.82
C ILE A 6 -14.39 -17.80 60.90
N ALA A 7 -13.54 -18.16 59.93
CA ALA A 7 -13.16 -17.25 58.84
C ALA A 7 -14.33 -17.11 57.87
N GLN A 8 -14.88 -15.90 57.75
CA GLN A 8 -15.84 -15.57 56.70
C GLN A 8 -15.09 -15.44 55.36
N ILE A 9 -15.32 -16.41 54.47
CA ILE A 9 -14.94 -16.30 53.07
C ILE A 9 -15.91 -15.31 52.43
N ALA A 10 -15.46 -14.09 52.20
CA ALA A 10 -16.16 -13.15 51.33
C ALA A 10 -16.07 -13.68 49.90
N ILE A 11 -17.17 -14.24 49.39
CA ILE A 11 -17.31 -14.56 47.98
C ILE A 11 -17.46 -13.22 47.26
N ALA A 12 -16.39 -12.79 46.58
CA ALA A 12 -16.48 -11.70 45.63
C ALA A 12 -17.42 -12.14 44.50
N ALA A 13 -18.56 -11.47 44.34
CA ALA A 13 -19.40 -11.61 43.17
C ALA A 13 -18.60 -11.11 41.95
N ILE A 14 -18.11 -12.04 41.14
CA ILE A 14 -17.58 -11.74 39.81
C ILE A 14 -18.78 -11.25 38.98
N PRO A 15 -18.71 -10.07 38.35
CA PRO A 15 -19.77 -9.66 37.43
C PRO A 15 -19.85 -10.69 36.31
N VAL A 16 -21.00 -11.33 36.17
CA VAL A 16 -21.28 -12.25 35.05
C VAL A 16 -21.30 -11.40 33.79
N ALA A 17 -20.21 -11.39 33.03
CA ALA A 17 -20.26 -10.94 31.65
C ALA A 17 -21.27 -11.85 30.93
N SER A 18 -22.33 -11.26 30.40
CA SER A 18 -23.45 -11.96 29.79
C SER A 18 -23.02 -12.51 28.42
N GLY A 19 -22.20 -13.56 28.43
CA GLY A 19 -21.80 -14.29 27.23
C GLY A 19 -23.00 -15.03 26.64
N PHE A 20 -23.16 -14.95 25.32
CA PHE A 20 -24.11 -15.75 24.56
C PHE A 20 -23.35 -16.87 23.87
N ALA A 21 -23.67 -18.11 24.21
CA ALA A 21 -23.00 -19.27 23.64
C ALA A 21 -23.36 -19.46 22.16
N ILE A 22 -22.34 -19.63 21.32
CA ILE A 22 -22.48 -20.01 19.92
C ILE A 22 -22.94 -21.47 19.79
N ARG A 23 -23.97 -21.69 18.98
CA ARG A 23 -24.46 -23.02 18.61
C ARG A 23 -24.06 -23.38 17.18
N GLY A 24 -23.15 -24.34 17.08
CA GLY A 24 -22.62 -24.86 15.82
C GLY A 24 -21.10 -24.84 15.82
N ASP A 25 -20.50 -25.81 15.15
CA ASP A 25 -19.04 -25.90 15.06
C ASP A 25 -18.55 -25.12 13.84
N GLY A 26 -17.58 -24.23 14.04
CA GLY A 26 -17.01 -23.42 12.98
C GLY A 26 -17.93 -22.33 12.42
N VAL A 27 -18.80 -21.75 13.25
CA VAL A 27 -19.73 -20.68 12.83
C VAL A 27 -18.94 -19.48 12.33
N GLN A 28 -19.17 -19.10 11.07
CA GLN A 28 -18.44 -18.01 10.43
C GLN A 28 -18.91 -16.66 10.94
N CYS A 29 -17.93 -15.81 11.17
CA CYS A 29 -18.06 -14.44 11.62
C CYS A 29 -17.71 -13.53 10.44
N HIS A 30 -18.58 -12.59 10.10
CA HIS A 30 -18.49 -11.79 8.88
C HIS A 30 -18.26 -10.31 9.15
N THR A 31 -17.74 -9.58 8.15
CA THR A 31 -17.56 -8.11 8.20
C THR A 31 -18.87 -7.31 8.10
N GLY A 32 -19.99 -7.96 7.81
CA GLY A 32 -21.31 -7.32 7.69
C GLY A 32 -22.45 -8.32 7.85
N PRO A 33 -23.70 -7.86 7.97
CA PRO A 33 -24.85 -8.73 8.17
C PRO A 33 -25.16 -9.46 6.87
N GLY A 34 -24.66 -10.69 6.71
CA GLY A 34 -24.91 -11.53 5.54
C GLY A 34 -23.78 -12.52 5.26
N ALA A 35 -24.12 -13.67 4.68
CA ALA A 35 -23.12 -14.70 4.35
C ALA A 35 -22.17 -14.29 3.21
N ASP A 36 -22.56 -13.32 2.38
CA ASP A 36 -21.75 -12.80 1.27
C ASP A 36 -20.61 -11.86 1.71
N TYR A 37 -20.64 -11.41 2.97
CA TYR A 37 -19.57 -10.60 3.54
C TYR A 37 -18.35 -11.45 3.87
N ALA A 38 -17.16 -10.84 3.87
CA ALA A 38 -15.92 -11.55 4.10
C ALA A 38 -15.89 -12.19 5.50
N SER A 39 -15.52 -13.48 5.56
CA SER A 39 -15.31 -14.18 6.82
C SER A 39 -14.02 -13.69 7.50
N LEU A 40 -14.14 -13.24 8.74
CA LEU A 40 -13.01 -12.80 9.58
C LEU A 40 -12.42 -13.96 10.37
N ARG A 41 -13.29 -14.81 10.95
CA ARG A 41 -12.91 -15.97 11.77
C ARG A 41 -14.05 -16.96 11.90
N ALA A 42 -13.77 -18.08 12.56
CA ALA A 42 -14.78 -19.05 12.96
C ALA A 42 -14.89 -19.07 14.49
N TYR A 43 -16.12 -19.12 15.01
CA TYR A 43 -16.39 -19.36 16.41
C TYR A 43 -16.47 -20.86 16.70
N ALA A 44 -15.96 -21.27 17.86
CA ALA A 44 -16.12 -22.63 18.34
C ALA A 44 -17.52 -22.83 18.97
N THR A 45 -17.95 -24.09 19.03
CA THR A 45 -19.18 -24.46 19.74
C THR A 45 -19.07 -24.10 21.23
N GLU A 46 -20.17 -23.61 21.84
CA GLU A 46 -20.23 -23.11 23.23
C GLU A 46 -19.29 -21.93 23.53
N GLN A 47 -18.73 -21.28 22.51
CA GLN A 47 -17.96 -20.07 22.73
C GLN A 47 -18.88 -18.92 23.14
N ASP A 48 -18.61 -18.33 24.30
CA ASP A 48 -19.31 -17.14 24.78
C ASP A 48 -18.89 -15.90 23.97
N ILE A 49 -19.88 -15.21 23.40
CA ILE A 49 -19.70 -13.95 22.69
C ILE A 49 -20.57 -12.85 23.31
N SER A 50 -20.13 -11.61 23.23
CA SER A 50 -20.93 -10.44 23.64
C SER A 50 -21.55 -9.79 22.42
N LEU A 51 -22.82 -9.40 22.51
CA LEU A 51 -23.58 -8.77 21.42
C LEU A 51 -23.75 -7.26 21.68
N SER A 52 -23.65 -6.45 20.62
CA SER A 52 -23.73 -4.99 20.69
C SER A 52 -25.00 -4.43 20.05
N CYS A 53 -25.42 -4.96 18.89
CA CYS A 53 -26.64 -4.55 18.18
C CYS A 53 -27.16 -5.66 17.26
N GLN A 54 -28.33 -5.45 16.67
CA GLN A 54 -28.92 -6.34 15.68
C GLN A 54 -29.17 -5.62 14.35
N ALA A 55 -28.95 -6.31 13.24
CA ALA A 55 -29.25 -5.85 11.89
C ALA A 55 -30.17 -6.86 11.20
N GLN A 56 -31.08 -6.37 10.36
CA GLN A 56 -31.97 -7.19 9.56
C GLN A 56 -31.49 -7.13 8.11
N LEU A 57 -31.10 -8.28 7.53
CA LEU A 57 -30.82 -8.39 6.10
C LEU A 57 -31.81 -9.40 5.52
N GLU A 58 -32.61 -8.95 4.55
CA GLU A 58 -33.69 -9.75 3.98
C GLU A 58 -34.61 -10.32 5.08
N ASP A 59 -34.74 -11.64 5.16
CA ASP A 59 -35.57 -12.35 6.14
C ASP A 59 -34.76 -12.92 7.33
N GLU A 60 -33.48 -12.57 7.46
CA GLU A 60 -32.59 -13.08 8.50
C GLU A 60 -32.07 -11.97 9.44
N THR A 61 -32.07 -12.26 10.74
CA THR A 61 -31.49 -11.39 11.76
C THR A 61 -30.02 -11.72 11.98
N TRP A 62 -29.19 -10.69 12.03
CA TRP A 62 -27.76 -10.78 12.28
C TRP A 62 -27.41 -9.99 13.53
N TYR A 63 -26.58 -10.56 14.39
CA TYR A 63 -26.09 -9.89 15.60
C TYR A 63 -24.66 -9.42 15.40
N LYS A 64 -24.41 -8.15 15.71
CA LYS A 64 -23.06 -7.64 15.82
C LYS A 64 -22.49 -8.00 17.18
N THR A 65 -21.31 -8.59 17.21
CA THR A 65 -20.58 -8.88 18.44
C THR A 65 -19.80 -7.65 18.89
N SER A 66 -19.40 -7.61 20.16
CA SER A 66 -18.53 -6.56 20.69
C SER A 66 -17.14 -6.51 20.04
N ASP A 67 -16.75 -7.58 19.34
CA ASP A 67 -15.51 -7.66 18.56
C ASP A 67 -15.70 -7.17 17.11
N ASN A 68 -16.75 -6.39 16.84
CA ASN A 68 -17.08 -5.83 15.51
C ASN A 68 -17.23 -6.88 14.40
N CYS A 69 -18.00 -7.93 14.69
CA CYS A 69 -18.28 -8.99 13.75
C CYS A 69 -19.76 -9.33 13.70
N PHE A 70 -20.29 -9.74 12.55
CA PHE A 70 -21.67 -10.20 12.41
C PHE A 70 -21.78 -11.73 12.40
N VAL A 71 -22.75 -12.24 13.16
CA VAL A 71 -23.12 -13.67 13.20
C VAL A 71 -24.65 -13.82 13.04
N SER A 72 -25.08 -14.85 12.31
CA SER A 72 -26.50 -15.13 12.13
C SER A 72 -27.17 -15.51 13.46
N ALA A 73 -28.38 -15.01 13.66
CA ALA A 73 -29.20 -15.32 14.83
C ALA A 73 -29.52 -16.82 14.96
N ALA A 74 -29.46 -17.58 13.86
CA ALA A 74 -29.63 -19.03 13.88
C ALA A 74 -28.60 -19.74 14.78
N HIS A 75 -27.43 -19.13 14.98
CA HIS A 75 -26.33 -19.65 15.79
C HIS A 75 -26.28 -19.09 17.20
N VAL A 76 -27.19 -18.19 17.59
CA VAL A 76 -27.22 -17.54 18.91
C VAL A 76 -28.63 -17.64 19.51
N PRO A 77 -29.05 -18.84 19.95
CA PRO A 77 -30.45 -19.13 20.30
C PRO A 77 -30.95 -18.40 21.56
N HIS A 78 -30.06 -17.86 22.38
CA HIS A 78 -30.38 -17.16 23.63
C HIS A 78 -30.05 -15.67 23.58
N ALA A 79 -29.95 -15.09 22.38
CA ALA A 79 -29.77 -13.65 22.23
C ALA A 79 -30.92 -12.85 22.87
N PRO A 80 -30.68 -11.63 23.36
CA PRO A 80 -31.71 -10.80 23.97
C PRO A 80 -32.68 -10.29 22.91
N SER A 81 -33.97 -10.28 23.22
CA SER A 81 -35.04 -9.81 22.32
C SER A 81 -35.12 -8.29 22.17
N SER A 82 -34.29 -7.53 22.88
CA SER A 82 -34.31 -6.05 22.93
C SER A 82 -32.99 -5.40 22.52
N LEU A 83 -32.19 -6.04 21.65
CA LEU A 83 -31.01 -5.39 21.08
C LEU A 83 -31.43 -4.21 20.21
N ALA A 84 -30.74 -3.09 20.39
CA ALA A 84 -30.93 -1.93 19.52
C ALA A 84 -30.57 -2.30 18.08
N ALA A 85 -31.27 -1.71 17.11
CA ALA A 85 -30.88 -1.80 15.72
C ALA A 85 -29.46 -1.23 15.58
N CYS A 86 -28.60 -1.91 14.82
CA CYS A 86 -27.31 -1.34 14.43
C CYS A 86 -27.60 -0.05 13.67
N ASP A 87 -26.98 1.05 14.09
CA ASP A 87 -27.19 2.36 13.50
C ASP A 87 -26.76 2.32 12.03
N PRO A 88 -27.66 2.57 11.05
CA PRO A 88 -27.28 2.61 9.64
C PRO A 88 -26.36 3.78 9.33
N SER A 89 -26.21 4.75 10.24
CA SER A 89 -25.36 5.93 10.07
C SER A 89 -23.93 5.78 10.57
N SER A 90 -23.51 4.58 11.00
CA SER A 90 -22.13 4.36 11.44
C SER A 90 -21.29 3.40 10.61
N GLU A 91 -21.81 2.72 9.57
CA GLU A 91 -21.07 1.57 9.00
C GLU A 91 -21.05 1.38 7.46
N ASP A 92 -21.21 2.43 6.66
CA ASP A 92 -20.80 2.38 5.23
C ASP A 92 -19.54 3.21 4.93
N ASP A 93 -19.06 4.02 5.88
CA ASP A 93 -17.91 4.92 5.69
C ASP A 93 -16.61 4.44 6.37
N ASP A 94 -16.66 3.53 7.35
CA ASP A 94 -15.47 3.20 8.17
C ASP A 94 -14.54 2.17 7.52
N TYR A 95 -15.07 1.18 6.79
CA TYR A 95 -14.22 0.27 6.01
C TYR A 95 -13.55 0.98 4.82
N THR A 96 -14.28 1.88 4.16
CA THR A 96 -13.71 2.68 3.08
C THR A 96 -12.66 3.63 3.63
N SER A 97 -12.92 4.30 4.76
CA SER A 97 -11.97 5.20 5.40
C SER A 97 -10.74 4.47 5.95
N PHE A 98 -10.89 3.34 6.63
CA PHE A 98 -9.76 2.50 7.07
C PHE A 98 -8.96 1.94 5.88
N LEU A 99 -9.61 1.49 4.80
CA LEU A 99 -8.90 1.09 3.58
C LEU A 99 -8.24 2.28 2.88
N LEU A 100 -8.81 3.48 2.94
CA LEU A 100 -8.18 4.70 2.44
C LEU A 100 -6.99 5.12 3.31
N GLU A 101 -7.10 5.01 4.63
CA GLU A 101 -6.02 5.28 5.57
C GLU A 101 -4.89 4.27 5.42
N LEU A 102 -5.18 2.98 5.34
CA LEU A 102 -4.20 1.93 5.07
C LEU A 102 -3.54 2.11 3.69
N ARG A 103 -4.31 2.47 2.66
CA ARG A 103 -3.75 2.83 1.34
C ARG A 103 -2.91 4.10 1.41
N ALA A 104 -3.32 5.10 2.17
CA ALA A 104 -2.56 6.33 2.34
C ALA A 104 -1.26 6.09 3.11
N GLU A 105 -1.26 5.21 4.11
CA GLU A 105 -0.07 4.75 4.83
C GLU A 105 0.86 3.96 3.91
N ASP A 106 0.33 3.03 3.10
CA ASP A 106 1.09 2.27 2.11
C ASP A 106 1.65 3.19 1.00
N GLU A 107 0.88 4.16 0.54
CA GLU A 107 1.32 5.16 -0.45
C GLU A 107 2.35 6.11 0.14
N ALA A 108 2.20 6.52 1.40
CA ALA A 108 3.18 7.33 2.11
C ALA A 108 4.48 6.56 2.37
N ALA A 109 4.39 5.28 2.75
CA ALA A 109 5.53 4.39 2.91
C ALA A 109 6.23 4.13 1.57
N ALA A 110 5.46 3.89 0.50
CA ALA A 110 5.98 3.75 -0.85
C ALA A 110 6.64 5.05 -1.36
N ALA A 111 6.05 6.21 -1.07
CA ALA A 111 6.62 7.52 -1.40
C ALA A 111 7.90 7.80 -0.60
N ALA A 112 7.93 7.44 0.69
CA ALA A 112 9.11 7.55 1.53
C ALA A 112 10.25 6.60 1.10
N ALA A 113 9.91 5.48 0.44
CA ALA A 113 10.89 4.55 -0.12
C ALA A 113 11.54 5.05 -1.42
N ILE A 114 11.00 6.09 -2.06
CA ILE A 114 11.57 6.74 -3.25
C ILE A 114 12.64 7.74 -2.77
N PRO A 115 13.85 7.74 -3.35
CA PRO A 115 14.26 7.16 -4.63
C PRO A 115 14.78 5.71 -4.57
N GLY A 116 14.82 5.11 -3.39
CA GLY A 116 15.39 3.80 -3.13
C GLY A 116 16.90 3.85 -2.84
N PRO A 117 17.50 2.69 -2.47
CA PRO A 117 18.93 2.61 -2.20
C PRO A 117 19.76 2.91 -3.45
N VAL A 118 20.81 3.70 -3.26
CA VAL A 118 21.79 4.07 -4.29
C VAL A 118 22.83 2.96 -4.43
N THR A 119 22.60 2.02 -5.34
CA THR A 119 23.45 0.84 -5.55
C THR A 119 23.29 0.29 -6.96
N ASN A 120 24.31 -0.39 -7.48
CA ASN A 120 24.21 -1.06 -8.77
C ASN A 120 23.51 -2.42 -8.65
N ASP A 121 22.18 -2.38 -8.52
CA ASP A 121 21.27 -3.53 -8.56
C ASP A 121 20.61 -3.69 -9.95
N TYR A 122 21.20 -3.09 -10.99
CA TYR A 122 20.71 -3.19 -12.35
C TYR A 122 20.94 -4.61 -12.91
N PRO A 123 19.87 -5.33 -13.32
CA PRO A 123 19.97 -6.76 -13.64
C PRO A 123 20.83 -7.07 -14.87
N TYR A 124 21.11 -6.09 -15.72
CA TYR A 124 21.92 -6.26 -16.92
C TYR A 124 23.36 -5.73 -16.77
N SER A 125 23.79 -5.40 -15.54
CA SER A 125 25.19 -5.06 -15.27
C SER A 125 26.12 -6.16 -15.78
N GLY A 126 27.08 -5.80 -16.65
CA GLY A 126 28.00 -6.75 -17.28
C GLY A 126 27.42 -7.59 -18.43
N SER A 127 26.11 -7.51 -18.70
CA SER A 127 25.42 -8.24 -19.79
C SER A 127 24.71 -7.28 -20.75
N CYS A 128 25.51 -6.53 -21.50
CA CYS A 128 25.07 -5.36 -22.26
C CYS A 128 24.70 -5.64 -23.73
N SER A 129 24.26 -6.86 -24.04
CA SER A 129 23.86 -7.27 -25.39
C SER A 129 22.35 -7.30 -25.56
N GLY A 130 21.89 -6.71 -26.66
CA GLY A 130 20.48 -6.70 -27.05
C GLY A 130 19.61 -5.71 -26.28
N VAL A 131 18.31 -5.89 -26.45
CA VAL A 131 17.25 -5.04 -25.91
C VAL A 131 16.68 -5.69 -24.63
N ASP A 132 16.30 -4.88 -23.66
CA ASP A 132 15.67 -5.30 -22.42
C ASP A 132 14.13 -5.48 -22.57
N PRO A 133 13.42 -6.00 -21.55
CA PRO A 133 11.97 -6.13 -21.58
C PRO A 133 11.19 -4.82 -21.67
N TRP A 134 11.83 -3.67 -21.39
CA TRP A 134 11.24 -2.34 -21.53
C TRP A 134 11.50 -1.74 -22.92
N ALA A 135 12.06 -2.52 -23.84
CA ALA A 135 12.40 -2.13 -25.21
C ALA A 135 13.49 -1.05 -25.32
N PHE A 136 14.41 -0.97 -24.36
CA PHE A 136 15.63 -0.15 -24.42
C PHE A 136 16.89 -1.03 -24.53
N TYR A 137 17.97 -0.48 -25.10
CA TYR A 137 19.24 -1.20 -25.19
C TYR A 137 19.89 -1.34 -23.80
N LYS A 138 20.33 -2.56 -23.46
CA LYS A 138 20.92 -2.85 -22.14
C LYS A 138 22.20 -2.05 -21.89
N CYS A 139 22.40 -1.68 -20.63
CA CYS A 139 23.50 -0.85 -20.13
C CYS A 139 23.54 0.58 -20.69
N GLU A 140 22.48 1.03 -21.39
CA GLU A 140 22.30 2.43 -21.74
C GLU A 140 21.59 3.19 -20.61
N CYS A 141 21.70 4.51 -20.63
CA CYS A 141 21.08 5.38 -19.62
C CYS A 141 19.55 5.21 -19.57
N THR A 142 18.91 5.10 -20.75
CA THR A 142 17.47 4.91 -20.89
C THR A 142 16.98 3.61 -20.29
N SER A 143 17.69 2.51 -20.54
CA SER A 143 17.38 1.18 -19.95
C SER A 143 17.50 1.19 -18.42
N PHE A 144 18.57 1.77 -17.90
CA PHE A 144 18.77 1.86 -16.45
C PHE A 144 17.69 2.73 -15.77
N VAL A 145 17.34 3.88 -16.36
CA VAL A 145 16.29 4.74 -15.84
C VAL A 145 14.92 4.07 -15.96
N ALA A 146 14.64 3.36 -17.06
CA ALA A 146 13.42 2.56 -17.20
C ALA A 146 13.32 1.51 -16.09
N PHE A 147 14.41 0.79 -15.79
CA PHE A 147 14.46 -0.12 -14.64
C PHE A 147 14.13 0.57 -13.32
N ARG A 148 14.74 1.73 -13.04
CA ARG A 148 14.49 2.51 -11.82
C ARG A 148 13.04 2.92 -11.71
N VAL A 149 12.48 3.48 -12.77
CA VAL A 149 11.08 3.89 -12.87
C VAL A 149 10.14 2.71 -12.59
N ASN A 150 10.32 1.56 -13.26
CA ASN A 150 9.48 0.39 -13.06
C ASN A 150 9.61 -0.18 -11.63
N LYS A 151 10.85 -0.36 -11.14
CA LYS A 151 11.12 -0.99 -9.85
C LYS A 151 10.73 -0.11 -8.65
N ARG A 152 10.95 1.20 -8.73
CA ARG A 152 10.75 2.13 -7.59
C ARG A 152 9.36 2.76 -7.57
N LEU A 153 8.74 2.97 -8.74
CA LEU A 153 7.43 3.64 -8.82
C LEU A 153 6.27 2.67 -9.04
N GLY A 154 6.55 1.39 -9.31
CA GLY A 154 5.53 0.38 -9.60
C GLY A 154 4.76 0.67 -10.89
N VAL A 155 5.37 1.36 -11.85
CA VAL A 155 4.75 1.71 -13.14
C VAL A 155 5.22 0.74 -14.23
N LYS A 156 4.40 0.53 -15.26
CA LYS A 156 4.77 -0.24 -16.46
C LYS A 156 5.36 0.69 -17.52
N PHE A 157 6.53 1.26 -17.24
CA PHE A 157 7.20 2.17 -18.17
C PHE A 157 7.99 1.38 -19.19
N THR A 158 7.72 1.60 -20.48
CA THR A 158 8.47 0.99 -21.58
C THR A 158 8.81 2.05 -22.61
N ASN A 159 9.60 1.70 -23.62
CA ASN A 159 9.89 2.55 -24.76
C ASN A 159 8.63 2.95 -25.56
N GLN A 160 7.49 2.31 -25.27
CA GLN A 160 6.16 2.82 -25.58
C GLN A 160 5.38 3.05 -24.28
N TYR A 161 5.17 4.31 -23.92
CA TYR A 161 4.49 4.66 -22.67
C TYR A 161 3.46 5.76 -22.91
N LYS A 162 2.24 5.55 -22.40
CA LYS A 162 1.08 6.44 -22.57
C LYS A 162 0.80 6.84 -24.03
N GLY A 163 1.05 5.91 -24.97
CA GLY A 163 0.76 6.12 -26.40
C GLY A 163 1.82 6.90 -27.17
N ALA A 164 2.99 7.19 -26.58
CA ALA A 164 4.11 7.81 -27.28
C ALA A 164 5.37 6.95 -27.21
N HIS A 165 6.24 7.13 -28.20
CA HIS A 165 7.57 6.55 -28.24
C HIS A 165 8.57 7.44 -27.50
N TRP A 166 9.23 6.87 -26.50
CA TRP A 166 10.16 7.63 -25.65
C TRP A 166 11.60 7.60 -26.17
N GLY A 167 11.98 6.56 -26.92
CA GLY A 167 13.23 6.44 -27.69
C GLY A 167 14.49 6.88 -26.96
N ASP A 168 15.35 7.60 -27.67
CA ASP A 168 16.61 8.11 -27.17
C ASP A 168 16.40 9.17 -26.08
N ALA A 169 17.35 9.26 -25.13
CA ALA A 169 17.27 10.18 -24.01
C ALA A 169 16.98 11.65 -24.39
N LYS A 170 17.42 12.08 -25.58
CA LYS A 170 17.23 13.44 -26.12
C LYS A 170 15.79 13.80 -26.47
N ILE A 171 14.91 12.82 -26.60
CA ILE A 171 13.50 13.06 -26.95
C ILE A 171 12.54 12.77 -25.79
N TRP A 172 13.08 12.41 -24.61
CA TRP A 172 12.26 12.07 -23.44
C TRP A 172 11.46 13.28 -22.94
N ASP A 173 11.97 14.49 -23.10
CA ASP A 173 11.24 15.70 -22.73
C ASP A 173 10.09 16.02 -23.70
N GLU A 174 10.26 15.80 -25.01
CA GLU A 174 9.14 15.83 -25.96
C GLU A 174 8.10 14.74 -25.66
N ALA A 175 8.55 13.50 -25.42
CA ALA A 175 7.66 12.39 -25.10
C ALA A 175 6.88 12.63 -23.80
N ALA A 176 7.52 13.21 -22.77
CA ALA A 176 6.86 13.62 -21.54
C ALA A 176 5.77 14.67 -21.80
N ARG A 177 6.07 15.71 -22.60
CA ARG A 177 5.08 16.73 -23.00
C ARG A 177 3.91 16.12 -23.78
N GLN A 178 4.18 15.26 -24.76
CA GLN A 178 3.16 14.60 -25.57
C GLN A 178 2.21 13.73 -24.73
N THR A 179 2.77 13.04 -23.73
CA THR A 179 2.03 12.12 -22.86
C THR A 179 1.45 12.78 -21.61
N LYS A 180 1.56 14.11 -21.50
CA LYS A 180 1.11 14.90 -20.34
C LYS A 180 1.74 14.46 -19.02
N VAL A 181 2.95 13.91 -19.07
CA VAL A 181 3.80 13.70 -17.89
C VAL A 181 4.41 15.04 -17.51
N ARG A 182 4.33 15.42 -16.23
CA ARG A 182 4.87 16.70 -15.75
C ARG A 182 6.37 16.74 -16.03
N ILE A 183 6.83 17.83 -16.64
CA ILE A 183 8.24 18.15 -16.82
C ILE A 183 8.49 19.61 -16.48
N ASP A 184 9.45 19.86 -15.61
CA ASP A 184 9.79 21.21 -15.14
C ASP A 184 11.24 21.31 -14.63
N SER A 185 11.59 22.43 -14.01
CA SER A 185 12.92 22.70 -13.44
C SER A 185 13.01 22.39 -11.93
N LYS A 186 12.01 21.73 -11.35
CA LYS A 186 11.90 21.46 -9.91
C LYS A 186 12.21 19.99 -9.64
N PRO A 187 13.46 19.64 -9.27
CA PRO A 187 13.80 18.26 -8.97
C PRO A 187 13.10 17.76 -7.71
N VAL A 188 12.68 16.49 -7.75
CA VAL A 188 12.22 15.73 -6.59
C VAL A 188 12.99 14.40 -6.58
N PRO A 189 13.44 13.88 -5.43
CA PRO A 189 13.99 12.52 -5.38
C PRO A 189 13.04 11.52 -6.04
N GLY A 190 13.55 10.72 -6.98
CA GLY A 190 12.78 9.76 -7.77
C GLY A 190 12.17 10.29 -9.07
N CYS A 191 12.40 11.55 -9.41
CA CYS A 191 12.15 12.03 -10.77
C CYS A 191 13.30 11.63 -11.70
N VAL A 192 13.06 11.72 -13.00
CA VAL A 192 14.07 11.50 -14.03
C VAL A 192 14.71 12.84 -14.38
N ALA A 193 16.03 12.94 -14.20
CA ALA A 193 16.83 14.05 -14.72
C ALA A 193 17.14 13.81 -16.18
N GLN A 194 16.81 14.75 -17.05
CA GLN A 194 16.95 14.66 -18.50
C GLN A 194 17.71 15.87 -19.05
N THR A 195 18.54 15.67 -20.06
CA THR A 195 19.21 16.76 -20.78
C THR A 195 19.29 16.46 -22.28
N ASN A 196 19.21 17.52 -23.08
CA ASN A 196 19.39 17.49 -24.53
C ASN A 196 20.86 17.75 -24.97
N ALA A 197 21.77 17.92 -24.01
CA ALA A 197 23.18 18.12 -24.29
C ALA A 197 23.78 16.89 -25.01
N GLY A 198 24.57 17.13 -26.07
CA GLY A 198 25.14 16.06 -26.88
C GLY A 198 24.09 15.16 -27.53
N ALA A 199 24.22 13.84 -27.33
CA ALA A 199 23.26 12.83 -27.77
C ALA A 199 22.01 12.72 -26.86
N GLY A 200 21.93 13.57 -25.84
CA GLY A 200 20.94 13.48 -24.77
C GLY A 200 21.36 12.49 -23.68
N HIS A 201 20.85 12.69 -22.46
CA HIS A 201 21.13 11.79 -21.34
C HIS A 201 19.99 11.82 -20.32
N VAL A 202 19.74 10.66 -19.71
CA VAL A 202 18.78 10.52 -18.60
C VAL A 202 19.44 9.86 -17.39
N ALA A 203 19.06 10.30 -16.21
CA ALA A 203 19.54 9.79 -14.94
C ALA A 203 18.41 9.77 -13.90
N TRP A 204 18.57 8.97 -12.85
CA TRP A 204 17.62 8.88 -11.74
C TRP A 204 18.04 9.82 -10.60
N VAL A 205 17.16 10.71 -10.15
CA VAL A 205 17.47 11.65 -9.07
C VAL A 205 17.39 10.94 -7.71
N THR A 206 18.50 10.89 -6.98
CA THR A 206 18.59 10.21 -5.68
C THR A 206 18.57 11.17 -4.49
N LYS A 207 18.92 12.44 -4.71
CA LYS A 207 18.87 13.47 -3.67
C LYS A 207 18.77 14.86 -4.26
N VAL A 208 18.07 15.75 -3.57
CA VAL A 208 18.05 17.19 -3.85
C VAL A 208 18.56 17.91 -2.61
N SER A 209 19.50 18.82 -2.77
CA SER A 209 20.11 19.57 -1.67
C SER A 209 20.40 21.01 -2.11
N GLY A 210 19.49 21.93 -1.79
CA GLY A 210 19.54 23.31 -2.27
C GLY A 210 19.51 23.37 -3.80
N ASP A 211 20.53 23.98 -4.40
CA ASP A 211 20.65 24.10 -5.86
C ASP A 211 21.40 22.95 -6.53
N LYS A 212 21.59 21.83 -5.82
CA LYS A 212 22.27 20.65 -6.32
C LYS A 212 21.34 19.44 -6.34
N VAL A 213 21.59 18.56 -7.32
CA VAL A 213 20.98 17.24 -7.42
C VAL A 213 22.06 16.17 -7.44
N THR A 214 21.83 15.08 -6.71
CA THR A 214 22.60 13.85 -6.84
C THR A 214 21.81 12.90 -7.71
N VAL A 215 22.48 12.31 -8.69
CA VAL A 215 21.89 11.33 -9.61
C VAL A 215 22.68 10.04 -9.61
N GLU A 216 22.00 8.95 -9.92
CA GLU A 216 22.61 7.70 -10.36
C GLU A 216 22.25 7.44 -11.83
N GLU A 217 23.20 6.89 -12.57
CA GLU A 217 23.12 6.80 -14.02
C GLU A 217 23.99 5.66 -14.56
N TYR A 218 23.76 5.32 -15.82
CA TYR A 218 24.55 4.34 -16.56
C TYR A 218 25.12 4.97 -17.82
N ASN A 219 26.29 4.49 -18.25
CA ASN A 219 26.92 4.88 -19.51
C ASN A 219 27.20 6.40 -19.64
N TYR A 220 27.49 7.09 -18.54
CA TYR A 220 27.85 8.53 -18.56
C TYR A 220 29.37 8.73 -18.51
N VAL A 221 30.01 8.52 -17.35
CA VAL A 221 31.46 8.67 -17.19
C VAL A 221 32.22 7.50 -17.80
N HIS A 222 31.72 6.29 -17.53
CA HIS A 222 32.34 5.04 -17.98
C HIS A 222 31.36 4.29 -18.87
N LYS A 223 31.88 3.80 -20.01
CA LYS A 223 31.08 3.09 -21.01
C LYS A 223 30.41 1.88 -20.37
N LYS A 224 29.09 1.76 -20.52
CA LYS A 224 28.27 0.64 -20.04
C LYS A 224 28.50 0.32 -18.56
N ALA A 225 28.70 1.34 -17.74
CA ALA A 225 28.91 1.20 -16.31
C ALA A 225 28.05 2.16 -15.50
N TYR A 226 27.75 1.72 -14.28
CA TYR A 226 27.05 2.50 -13.26
C TYR A 226 27.92 3.63 -12.72
N GLY A 227 27.30 4.75 -12.40
CA GLY A 227 27.95 5.86 -11.71
C GLY A 227 26.96 6.71 -10.93
N THR A 228 27.50 7.55 -10.04
CA THR A 228 26.76 8.58 -9.34
C THR A 228 27.52 9.89 -9.40
N ARG A 229 26.79 11.02 -9.39
CA ARG A 229 27.40 12.34 -9.30
C ARG A 229 26.44 13.37 -8.73
N THR A 230 27.00 14.47 -8.23
CA THR A 230 26.25 15.65 -7.80
C THR A 230 26.57 16.82 -8.71
N VAL A 231 25.54 17.45 -9.26
CA VAL A 231 25.66 18.61 -10.17
C VAL A 231 24.65 19.69 -9.82
N ALA A 232 24.77 20.85 -10.46
CA ALA A 232 23.78 21.91 -10.33
C ALA A 232 22.42 21.44 -10.87
N LYS A 233 21.32 21.79 -10.18
CA LYS A 233 19.98 21.38 -10.62
C LYS A 233 19.60 21.97 -11.98
N SER A 234 20.23 23.07 -12.40
CA SER A 234 20.04 23.70 -13.71
C SER A 234 20.61 22.88 -14.87
N THR A 235 21.35 21.80 -14.61
CA THR A 235 21.90 20.91 -15.65
C THR A 235 20.82 20.11 -16.37
N PHE A 236 19.65 19.94 -15.77
CA PHE A 236 18.61 19.04 -16.26
C PHE A 236 17.22 19.68 -16.27
N SER A 237 16.36 19.12 -17.11
CA SER A 237 14.91 19.15 -16.95
C SER A 237 14.47 17.90 -16.18
N TYR A 238 13.40 17.99 -15.39
CA TYR A 238 12.97 16.91 -14.51
C TYR A 238 11.62 16.37 -14.94
N ILE A 239 11.58 15.09 -15.29
CA ILE A 239 10.39 14.37 -15.72
C ILE A 239 9.82 13.59 -14.53
N HIS A 240 8.54 13.80 -14.26
CA HIS A 240 7.85 13.33 -13.05
C HIS A 240 6.80 12.28 -13.42
N ILE A 241 7.24 11.02 -13.53
CA ILE A 241 6.36 9.91 -13.98
C ILE A 241 5.27 9.59 -12.96
N LYS A 242 5.58 9.65 -11.65
CA LYS A 242 4.66 9.37 -10.53
C LYS A 242 5.11 10.07 -9.22
N VAL A 243 5.81 11.20 -9.33
CA VAL A 243 6.35 11.99 -8.20
C VAL A 243 6.08 13.49 -8.41
#